data_AF-A0AAD8Y4G2-F1
#
_entry.id   AF-A0AAD8Y4G2-F1
#
_cell.length_a   1.000
_cell.length_b   1.000
_cell.length_c   1.000
_cell.angle_alpha   90.00
_cell.angle_beta   90.00
_cell.angle_gamma   90.00
#
_symmetry.space_group_name_H-M   'P 1'
#
loop_
_entity.id
_entity.type
_entity.pdbx_description
1 polymer ?
#
loop_
_entity_poly.entity_id
_entity_poly.type
_entity_poly.pdbx_seq_one_letter_code
_entity_poly.pdbx_strand_id
1 'polypeptide(L)'
;MYCHVGQIGTRALGNSNENSQEVADRCANYGGLFIGTHAAEVLGDYGAGPNHTLPTGGTGRYTGGLSVFNFLRIRTWMRIDNKKESQDMVEDSVRMARLEGLEGHARAAEARSLTLTPAYKKANNGSN
;
A
#
# COMPACT_ATOMS: atom_id res chain seq x y z
N MET A 1 22.95 -4.31 -10.64
CA MET A 1 22.26 -5.01 -9.54
C MET A 1 20.88 -5.39 -10.05
N TYR A 2 20.79 -6.54 -10.71
CA TYR A 2 19.66 -6.94 -11.55
C TYR A 2 18.55 -7.55 -10.68
N CYS A 3 17.30 -7.17 -10.97
CA CYS A 3 16.14 -7.92 -10.49
C CYS A 3 16.30 -9.35 -11.00
N HIS A 4 16.51 -10.30 -10.09
CA HIS A 4 16.83 -11.66 -10.47
C HIS A 4 15.53 -12.32 -10.93
N VAL A 5 15.41 -12.56 -12.24
CA VAL A 5 14.81 -13.80 -12.70
C VAL A 5 15.84 -14.87 -12.37
N GLY A 6 15.78 -15.35 -11.13
CA GLY A 6 16.75 -16.30 -10.62
C GLY A 6 16.21 -17.69 -10.81
N GLN A 7 16.74 -18.45 -11.77
CA GLN A 7 16.61 -19.90 -11.72
C GLN A 7 17.57 -20.44 -10.67
N ILE A 8 17.04 -20.72 -9.48
CA ILE A 8 17.77 -21.35 -8.39
C ILE A 8 17.81 -22.85 -8.65
N GLY A 9 18.79 -23.29 -9.44
CA GLY A 9 19.14 -24.71 -9.57
C GLY A 9 20.18 -25.12 -8.52
N THR A 10 20.18 -26.40 -8.14
CA THR A 10 21.20 -27.05 -7.28
C THR A 10 22.65 -26.95 -7.80
N ARG A 11 22.86 -26.30 -8.96
CA ARG A 11 24.17 -26.07 -9.60
C ARG A 11 24.53 -24.60 -9.85
N ALA A 12 23.62 -23.64 -9.63
CA ALA A 12 23.85 -22.24 -10.03
C ALA A 12 24.80 -21.46 -9.09
N LEU A 13 25.15 -22.01 -7.92
CA LEU A 13 25.98 -21.34 -6.91
C LEU A 13 27.20 -22.16 -6.49
N GLY A 14 27.90 -22.88 -7.39
CA GLY A 14 29.24 -23.45 -7.11
C GLY A 14 29.37 -24.51 -5.99
N ASN A 15 28.35 -24.70 -5.15
CA ASN A 15 28.22 -25.71 -4.12
C ASN A 15 27.10 -26.65 -4.53
N SER A 16 27.44 -27.89 -4.86
CA SER A 16 26.50 -28.95 -5.25
C SER A 16 25.55 -29.43 -4.14
N ASN A 17 25.57 -28.77 -2.97
CA ASN A 17 24.93 -29.26 -1.74
C ASN A 17 23.88 -28.30 -1.15
N GLU A 18 23.61 -27.15 -1.76
CA GLU A 18 22.60 -26.20 -1.25
C GLU A 18 21.21 -26.51 -1.84
N ASN A 19 20.22 -26.69 -0.96
CA ASN A 19 18.84 -26.91 -1.32
C ASN A 19 18.26 -25.63 -1.94
N SER A 20 17.81 -25.69 -3.19
CA SER A 20 17.21 -24.54 -3.90
C SER A 20 16.10 -23.85 -3.11
N GLN A 21 15.38 -24.60 -2.27
CA GLN A 21 14.34 -24.05 -1.41
C GLN A 21 14.92 -23.15 -0.30
N GLU A 22 16.01 -23.55 0.35
CA GLU A 22 16.64 -22.76 1.44
C GLU A 22 17.19 -21.42 0.92
N VAL A 23 17.67 -21.39 -0.32
CA VAL A 23 18.11 -20.15 -0.97
C VAL A 23 16.90 -19.27 -1.31
N ALA A 24 15.83 -19.85 -1.83
CA ALA A 24 14.59 -19.15 -2.12
C ALA A 24 13.97 -18.50 -0.87
N ASP A 25 14.00 -19.21 0.27
CA ASP A 25 13.47 -18.71 1.55
C ASP A 25 14.23 -17.47 2.08
N ARG A 26 15.46 -17.25 1.60
CA ARG A 26 16.27 -16.06 1.93
C ARG A 26 16.06 -14.90 0.96
N CYS A 27 15.36 -15.10 -0.17
CA CYS A 27 15.11 -14.07 -1.16
C CYS A 27 13.92 -13.19 -0.76
N ALA A 28 14.20 -12.00 -0.24
CA ALA A 28 13.15 -11.06 0.15
C ALA A 28 12.53 -10.26 -1.02
N ASN A 29 13.24 -10.13 -2.15
CA ASN A 29 12.84 -9.25 -3.25
C ASN A 29 13.16 -9.87 -4.62
N TYR A 30 12.15 -10.10 -5.46
CA TYR A 30 12.27 -10.64 -6.82
C TYR A 30 11.08 -10.22 -7.69
N GLY A 31 11.31 -10.11 -9.00
CA GLY A 31 10.22 -9.93 -9.98
C GLY A 31 9.56 -11.27 -10.32
N GLY A 32 10.37 -12.31 -10.51
CA GLY A 32 9.94 -13.69 -10.71
C GLY A 32 10.99 -14.63 -10.15
N LEU A 33 10.57 -15.71 -9.49
CA LEU A 33 11.45 -16.68 -8.83
C LEU A 33 11.20 -18.07 -9.37
N PHE A 34 12.27 -18.74 -9.80
CA PHE A 34 12.21 -20.03 -10.47
C PHE A 34 13.04 -21.04 -9.66
N ILE A 35 12.39 -22.02 -9.05
CA ILE A 35 13.04 -22.89 -8.05
C ILE A 35 13.16 -24.31 -8.62
N GLY A 36 14.40 -24.83 -8.64
CA GLY A 36 14.71 -26.18 -9.10
C GLY A 36 15.18 -26.25 -10.55
N THR A 37 15.79 -27.38 -10.91
CA THR A 37 16.42 -27.61 -12.23
C THR A 37 15.43 -27.63 -13.39
N HIS A 38 14.17 -27.94 -13.14
CA HIS A 38 13.13 -28.03 -14.16
C HIS A 38 12.33 -26.73 -14.35
N ALA A 39 12.45 -25.77 -13.42
CA ALA A 39 11.78 -24.48 -13.51
C ALA A 39 12.62 -23.52 -14.38
N ALA A 40 12.69 -23.79 -15.68
CA ALA A 40 13.42 -22.93 -16.60
C ALA A 40 12.69 -21.59 -16.81
N GLU A 41 13.43 -20.47 -16.86
CA GLU A 41 12.91 -19.12 -17.09
C GLU A 41 12.02 -19.05 -18.34
N VAL A 42 12.43 -19.71 -19.42
CA VAL A 42 11.67 -19.81 -20.68
C VAL A 42 10.25 -20.35 -20.49
N LEU A 43 10.01 -21.19 -19.50
CA LEU A 43 8.67 -21.68 -19.20
C LEU A 43 7.81 -20.55 -18.62
N GLY A 44 8.37 -19.69 -17.77
CA GLY A 44 7.70 -18.50 -17.25
C GLY A 44 7.41 -17.45 -18.31
N ASP A 45 8.33 -17.28 -19.26
CA ASP A 45 8.18 -16.30 -20.32
C ASP A 45 7.04 -16.59 -21.31
N TYR A 46 6.71 -17.87 -21.49
CA TYR A 46 5.83 -18.29 -22.59
C TYR A 46 4.65 -19.18 -22.20
N GLY A 47 4.74 -20.00 -21.14
CA GLY A 47 3.77 -21.10 -20.95
C GLY A 47 3.27 -21.35 -19.54
N ALA A 48 3.98 -20.94 -18.50
CA ALA A 48 3.66 -21.30 -17.13
C ALA A 48 2.61 -20.38 -16.47
N GLY A 49 2.37 -19.19 -17.03
CA GLY A 49 1.34 -18.25 -16.58
C GLY A 49 1.79 -16.99 -15.81
N PRO A 50 2.96 -16.94 -15.12
CA PRO A 50 3.46 -15.69 -14.57
C PRO A 50 3.66 -14.61 -15.65
N ASN A 51 3.51 -13.34 -15.27
CA ASN A 51 3.77 -12.25 -16.21
C ASN A 51 5.27 -11.97 -16.31
N HIS A 52 5.84 -11.98 -17.52
CA HIS A 52 7.27 -11.69 -17.74
C HIS A 52 7.61 -10.19 -17.77
N THR A 53 6.62 -9.30 -17.61
CA THR A 53 6.85 -7.87 -17.46
C THR A 53 7.22 -7.60 -16.00
N LEU A 54 8.50 -7.76 -15.71
CA LEU A 54 9.05 -7.72 -14.36
C LEU A 54 9.80 -6.41 -14.07
N PRO A 55 9.84 -5.98 -12.79
CA PRO A 55 10.62 -4.81 -12.39
C PRO A 55 12.10 -4.98 -12.72
N THR A 56 12.77 -3.96 -13.27
CA THR A 56 14.22 -3.98 -13.56
C THR A 56 14.95 -2.92 -12.72
N GLY A 57 16.28 -2.81 -12.82
CA GLY A 57 17.03 -1.76 -12.12
C GLY A 57 16.96 -1.81 -10.58
N GLY A 58 16.66 -2.97 -9.99
CA GLY A 58 16.52 -3.14 -8.54
C GLY A 58 15.16 -2.71 -7.97
N THR A 59 14.20 -2.34 -8.82
CA THR A 59 12.86 -1.89 -8.41
C THR A 59 11.99 -3.00 -7.80
N GLY A 60 12.39 -4.27 -7.95
CA GLY A 60 11.78 -5.42 -7.25
C GLY A 60 11.79 -5.34 -5.72
N ARG A 61 12.48 -4.34 -5.14
CA ARG A 61 12.47 -4.03 -3.70
C ARG A 61 11.20 -3.33 -3.21
N TYR A 62 10.45 -2.70 -4.09
CA TYR A 62 9.28 -1.91 -3.73
C TYR A 62 8.09 -2.09 -4.69
N THR A 63 8.26 -2.87 -5.77
CA THR A 63 7.17 -3.21 -6.69
C THR A 63 7.31 -4.64 -7.20
N GLY A 64 6.19 -5.26 -7.55
CA GLY A 64 6.14 -6.59 -8.17
C GLY A 64 6.08 -6.52 -9.70
N GLY A 65 5.98 -7.68 -10.35
CA GLY A 65 5.67 -7.77 -11.77
C GLY A 65 4.29 -7.23 -12.14
N LEU A 66 4.06 -7.00 -13.43
CA LEU A 66 2.75 -6.60 -13.94
C LEU A 66 1.68 -7.63 -13.54
N SER A 67 0.60 -7.14 -12.96
CA SER A 67 -0.50 -7.94 -12.44
C SER A 67 -1.84 -7.27 -12.75
N VAL A 68 -2.94 -7.97 -12.50
CA VAL A 68 -4.29 -7.40 -12.61
C VAL A 68 -4.46 -6.15 -11.75
N PHE A 69 -3.77 -6.05 -10.61
CA PHE A 69 -3.85 -4.89 -9.72
C PHE A 69 -3.33 -3.61 -10.38
N ASN A 70 -2.44 -3.70 -11.37
CA ASN A 70 -1.96 -2.53 -12.13
C ASN A 70 -3.05 -1.91 -13.01
N PHE A 71 -4.11 -2.66 -13.33
CA PHE A 71 -5.24 -2.19 -14.13
C PHE A 71 -6.46 -1.81 -13.28
N LEU A 72 -6.40 -2.05 -11.96
CA LEU A 72 -7.45 -1.64 -11.03
C LEU A 72 -7.19 -0.23 -10.51
N ARG A 73 -8.27 0.52 -10.29
CA ARG A 73 -8.23 1.80 -9.57
C ARG A 73 -8.76 1.61 -8.16
N ILE A 74 -7.89 1.67 -7.16
CA ILE A 74 -8.30 1.60 -5.75
C ILE A 74 -9.04 2.90 -5.39
N ARG A 75 -10.24 2.76 -4.84
CA ARG A 75 -11.10 3.89 -4.41
C ARG A 75 -11.55 3.66 -2.98
N THR A 76 -11.14 4.54 -2.08
CA THR A 76 -11.65 4.57 -0.71
C THR A 76 -12.87 5.48 -0.64
N TRP A 77 -13.91 5.05 0.08
CA TRP A 77 -15.14 5.83 0.28
C TRP A 77 -15.60 5.69 1.73
N MET A 78 -16.36 6.67 2.20
CA MET A 78 -16.97 6.68 3.53
C MET A 78 -18.40 7.20 3.41
N ARG A 79 -19.31 6.59 4.16
CA ARG A 79 -20.69 7.06 4.35
C ARG A 79 -21.00 7.06 5.83
N ILE A 80 -21.61 8.14 6.31
CA ILE A 80 -22.11 8.27 7.67
C ILE A 80 -23.59 8.56 7.55
N ASP A 81 -24.41 7.55 7.85
CA ASP A 81 -25.87 7.63 7.74
C ASP A 81 -26.47 8.28 8.99
N ASN A 82 -25.87 8.05 10.16
CA ASN A 82 -26.29 8.61 11.44
C ASN A 82 -25.24 9.59 11.98
N LYS A 83 -25.61 10.88 12.05
CA LYS A 83 -24.73 11.94 12.55
C LYS A 83 -24.29 11.70 14.01
N LYS A 84 -25.10 11.04 14.84
CA LYS A 84 -24.77 10.79 16.24
C LYS A 84 -23.55 9.85 16.40
N GLU A 85 -23.38 8.91 15.47
CA GLU A 85 -22.30 7.92 15.50
C GLU A 85 -20.93 8.50 15.14
N SER A 86 -20.87 9.66 14.49
CA SER A 86 -19.61 10.30 14.11
C SER A 86 -19.11 11.33 15.11
N GLN A 87 -19.79 11.55 16.24
CA GLN A 87 -19.47 12.68 17.12
C GLN A 87 -18.07 12.57 17.77
N ASP A 88 -17.64 11.37 18.15
CA ASP A 88 -16.30 11.15 18.70
C ASP A 88 -15.23 11.49 17.63
N MET A 89 -15.42 10.99 16.40
CA MET A 89 -14.53 11.29 15.28
C MET A 89 -14.53 12.78 14.91
N VAL A 90 -15.68 13.45 15.01
CA VAL A 90 -15.78 14.90 14.77
C VAL A 90 -14.96 15.65 15.82
N GLU A 91 -15.05 15.27 17.09
CA GLU A 91 -14.32 15.93 18.17
C GLU A 91 -12.80 15.75 18.00
N ASP A 92 -12.35 14.54 17.68
CA ASP A 92 -10.95 14.24 17.39
C ASP A 92 -10.46 15.00 16.15
N SER A 93 -11.28 15.06 15.10
CA SER A 93 -10.95 15.82 13.88
C SER A 93 -10.78 17.31 14.16
N VAL A 94 -11.59 17.91 15.04
CA VAL A 94 -11.45 19.32 15.44
C VAL A 94 -10.13 19.52 16.19
N ARG A 95 -9.78 18.64 17.14
CA ARG A 95 -8.54 18.73 17.90
C ARG A 95 -7.33 18.59 16.99
N MET A 96 -7.28 17.55 16.17
CA MET A 96 -6.18 17.29 15.25
C MET A 96 -6.00 18.43 14.25
N ALA A 97 -7.08 18.90 13.62
CA ALA A 97 -7.01 20.00 12.66
C ALA A 97 -6.47 21.29 13.30
N ARG A 98 -6.78 21.57 14.58
CA ARG A 98 -6.23 22.73 15.30
C ARG A 98 -4.76 22.54 15.67
N LEU A 99 -4.36 21.35 16.09
CA LEU A 99 -2.95 21.03 16.38
C LEU A 99 -2.08 21.19 15.12
N GLU A 100 -2.62 20.88 13.94
CA GLU A 100 -1.96 21.07 12.65
C GLU A 100 -2.06 22.50 12.09
N GLY A 101 -2.77 23.41 12.76
CA GLY A 101 -2.97 24.79 12.29
C GLY A 101 -3.95 24.94 11.11
N LEU A 102 -4.74 23.91 10.82
CA LEU A 102 -5.68 23.85 9.69
C LEU A 102 -7.10 24.30 10.09
N GLU A 103 -7.27 25.60 10.36
CA GLU A 103 -8.54 26.14 10.87
C GLU A 103 -9.75 25.90 9.94
N GLY A 104 -9.53 25.87 8.62
CA GLY A 104 -10.59 25.51 7.65
C GLY A 104 -11.16 24.11 7.88
N HIS A 105 -10.30 23.14 8.18
CA HIS A 105 -10.69 21.76 8.48
C HIS A 105 -11.39 21.66 9.84
N ALA A 106 -10.85 22.33 10.86
CA ALA A 106 -11.45 22.37 12.19
C ALA A 106 -12.88 22.91 12.15
N ARG A 107 -13.11 24.04 11.46
CA ARG A 107 -14.44 24.63 11.31
C ARG A 107 -15.40 23.74 10.52
N ALA A 108 -14.90 23.01 9.51
CA ALA A 108 -15.72 22.07 8.76
C ALA A 108 -16.18 20.88 9.62
N ALA A 109 -15.33 20.39 10.53
CA ALA A 109 -15.70 19.38 11.52
C ALA A 109 -16.66 19.94 12.57
N GLU A 110 -16.40 21.12 13.13
CA GLU A 110 -17.30 21.78 14.10
C GLU A 110 -18.71 22.01 13.55
N ALA A 111 -18.84 22.37 12.27
CA ALA A 111 -20.15 22.53 11.62
C ALA A 111 -20.97 21.23 11.61
N ARG A 112 -20.32 20.07 11.78
CA ARG A 112 -20.91 18.74 11.87
C ARG A 112 -20.99 18.23 13.32
N SER A 113 -20.56 19.01 14.30
CA SER A 113 -20.76 18.67 15.71
C SER A 113 -22.23 18.86 16.11
N LEU A 114 -22.66 18.12 17.12
CA LEU A 114 -23.92 18.30 17.83
C LEU A 114 -23.73 19.03 19.16
N THR A 115 -22.51 19.06 19.68
CA THR A 115 -22.17 19.60 21.01
C THR A 115 -21.33 20.88 20.92
N LEU A 116 -20.44 20.98 19.92
CA LEU A 116 -19.59 22.15 19.74
C LEU A 116 -20.36 23.26 19.02
N THR A 117 -20.24 24.48 19.55
CA THR A 117 -20.69 25.68 18.83
C THR A 117 -19.63 26.06 17.80
N PRO A 118 -19.96 26.10 16.49
CA PRO A 118 -18.99 26.46 15.45
C PRO A 118 -18.44 27.88 15.66
N ALA A 119 -17.15 28.09 15.41
CA ALA A 119 -16.48 29.37 15.62
C ALA A 119 -17.18 30.57 14.95
N TYR A 120 -17.72 30.39 13.74
CA TYR A 120 -18.47 31.45 13.02
C TYR A 120 -19.71 31.93 13.79
N LYS A 121 -20.41 31.02 14.50
CA LYS A 121 -21.58 31.40 15.30
C LYS A 121 -21.20 32.08 16.62
N LYS A 122 -19.99 31.84 17.15
CA LYS A 122 -19.52 32.49 18.38
C LYS A 122 -19.27 33.99 18.17
N ALA A 123 -18.75 34.39 17.01
CA ALA A 123 -18.46 35.79 16.70
C ALA A 123 -19.72 36.69 16.64
N ASN A 124 -20.89 36.12 16.30
CA ASN A 124 -22.15 36.87 16.17
C ASN A 124 -22.96 37.00 17.47
N ASN A 125 -22.61 36.27 18.53
CA ASN A 125 -23.33 36.29 19.81
C ASN A 125 -22.68 37.19 20.88
N GLY A 126 -21.58 37.88 20.55
CA GLY A 126 -20.82 38.73 21.48
C GLY A 126 -21.08 40.24 21.37
N SER A 127 -22.06 40.67 20.56
CA SER A 127 -22.42 42.07 20.36
C SER A 127 -23.86 42.32 20.81
N ASN A 128 -24.08 42.45 22.12
CA ASN A 128 -25.30 43.01 22.68
C ASN A 128 -24.96 43.78 23.96
#